data_AF-A0A2I8AA15-F1
#
_entry.id   AF-A0A2I8AA15-F1
#
_cell.length_a   1.000
_cell.length_b   1.000
_cell.length_c   1.000
_cell.angle_alpha   90.00
_cell.angle_beta   90.00
_cell.angle_gamma   90.00
#
_symmetry.space_group_name_H-M   'P 1'
#
loop_
_entity.id
_entity.type
_entity.pdbx_description
1 polymer ?
#
loop_
_entity_poly.entity_id
_entity_poly.type
_entity_poly.pdbx_seq_one_letter_code
_entity_poly.pdbx_strand_id
1 'polypeptide(L)' 'MFQSSFRRRKQKPGMLKPGTSLVQAARLLGVDQSTLYMALQKGQIPTHKRNGRTVVSQGALLDYRARIRHLS' A
#
# COMPACT_ATOMS: atom_id res chain seq x y z
N MET A 1 38.87 17.73 -14.84
CA MET A 1 38.15 16.49 -15.24
C MET A 1 37.23 16.06 -14.10
N PHE A 2 36.13 15.39 -14.45
CA PHE A 2 35.04 14.86 -13.59
C PHE A 2 33.84 15.79 -13.30
N GLN A 3 32.95 15.89 -14.29
CA GLN A 3 31.54 16.23 -14.09
C GLN A 3 30.81 14.98 -13.56
N SER A 4 30.53 14.97 -12.26
CA SER A 4 29.68 13.94 -11.63
C SER A 4 28.23 14.20 -12.02
N SER A 5 27.78 13.46 -13.02
CA SER A 5 26.44 13.50 -13.58
C SER A 5 25.45 12.87 -12.58
N PHE A 6 24.85 13.71 -11.73
CA PHE A 6 23.64 13.37 -11.00
C PHE A 6 22.53 13.08 -12.02
N ARG A 7 22.39 11.80 -12.39
CA ARG A 7 21.30 11.34 -13.24
C ARG A 7 19.98 11.67 -12.58
N ARG A 8 19.34 12.73 -13.06
CA ARG A 8 17.91 13.02 -12.88
C ARG A 8 17.12 11.75 -13.13
N ARG A 9 16.61 11.11 -12.07
CA ARG A 9 15.48 10.20 -12.20
C ARG A 9 14.25 11.08 -12.34
N LYS A 10 13.96 11.50 -13.58
CA LYS A 10 12.69 12.14 -13.98
C LYS A 10 11.55 11.30 -13.43
N GLN A 11 10.91 11.77 -12.36
CA GLN A 11 9.64 11.21 -11.91
C GLN A 11 8.61 11.55 -12.99
N LYS A 12 8.13 10.53 -13.71
CA LYS A 12 7.07 10.67 -14.71
C LYS A 12 5.76 11.04 -14.00
N PRO A 13 5.07 12.15 -14.34
CA PRO A 13 3.79 12.52 -13.72
C PRO A 13 2.58 11.65 -14.10
N GLY A 14 2.78 10.52 -14.79
CA GLY A 14 1.69 9.66 -15.29
C GLY A 14 1.48 8.35 -14.53
N MET A 15 2.26 8.07 -13.48
CA MET A 15 2.13 6.81 -12.75
C MET A 15 1.08 6.97 -11.64
N LEU A 16 -0.19 6.86 -12.03
CA LEU A 16 -1.26 6.49 -11.11
C LEU A 16 -0.78 5.26 -10.36
N LYS A 17 -0.28 5.42 -9.12
CA LYS A 17 0.14 4.30 -8.27
C LYS A 17 -1.00 3.28 -8.35
N PRO A 18 -0.79 2.10 -8.97
CA PRO A 18 -1.83 1.09 -8.97
C PRO A 18 -1.97 0.75 -7.50
N GLY A 19 -3.12 1.11 -6.91
CA GLY A 19 -3.23 0.91 -5.47
C GLY A 19 -3.04 -0.57 -5.19
N THR A 20 -2.34 -0.84 -4.09
CA THR A 20 -1.68 -2.10 -3.86
C THR A 20 -2.71 -3.23 -3.85
N SER A 21 -2.46 -4.29 -4.63
CA SER A 21 -3.32 -5.48 -4.58
C SER A 21 -3.31 -6.06 -3.18
N LEU A 22 -4.38 -6.75 -2.78
CA LEU A 22 -4.51 -7.33 -1.44
C LEU A 22 -3.34 -8.24 -1.07
N VAL A 23 -2.91 -9.08 -2.01
CA VAL A 23 -1.76 -9.96 -1.87
C VAL A 23 -0.49 -9.19 -1.53
N GLN A 24 -0.27 -8.09 -2.24
CA GLN A 24 0.93 -7.28 -2.08
C GLN A 24 0.85 -6.44 -0.80
N ALA A 25 -0.35 -5.99 -0.41
CA ALA A 25 -0.60 -5.32 0.85
C ALA A 25 -0.32 -6.22 2.06
N ALA A 26 -0.75 -7.48 2.02
CA ALA A 26 -0.50 -8.45 3.09
C ALA A 26 1.00 -8.69 3.30
N ARG A 27 1.75 -8.86 2.19
CA ARG A 27 3.21 -8.99 2.22
C ARG A 27 3.91 -7.75 2.80
N LEU A 28 3.48 -6.55 2.44
CA LEU A 28 4.05 -5.30 2.97
C LEU A 28 3.79 -5.12 4.48
N LEU A 29 2.67 -5.64 4.95
CA LEU A 29 2.29 -5.61 6.37
C LEU A 29 2.91 -6.74 7.19
N GLY A 30 3.43 -7.79 6.52
CA GLY A 30 3.92 -8.99 7.21
C GLY A 30 2.81 -9.79 7.88
N VAL A 31 1.57 -9.68 7.37
CA VAL A 31 0.40 -10.40 7.90
C VAL A 31 -0.10 -11.39 6.87
N ASP A 32 -0.84 -12.39 7.33
CA ASP A 32 -1.50 -13.34 6.44
C ASP A 32 -2.57 -12.63 5.57
N GLN A 33 -2.78 -13.15 4.34
CA GLN A 33 -3.82 -12.63 3.45
C GLN A 33 -5.22 -12.73 4.07
N SER A 34 -5.51 -13.82 4.79
CA SER A 34 -6.79 -14.03 5.45
C SER A 34 -7.01 -12.99 6.55
N THR A 35 -5.99 -12.69 7.36
CA THR A 35 -6.03 -11.60 8.35
C THR A 35 -6.33 -10.26 7.71
N LEU A 36 -5.64 -9.94 6.61
CA LEU A 36 -5.91 -8.70 5.87
C LEU A 36 -7.34 -8.69 5.32
N TYR A 37 -7.80 -9.80 4.75
CA TYR A 37 -9.15 -9.94 4.20
C TYR A 37 -10.23 -9.76 5.27
N MET A 38 -10.05 -10.35 6.45
CA MET A 38 -10.96 -10.16 7.59
C MET A 38 -10.98 -8.70 8.05
N ALA A 39 -9.82 -8.03 8.13
CA ALA A 39 -9.75 -6.63 8.50
C ALA A 39 -10.52 -5.74 7.51
N LEU A 40 -10.49 -6.07 6.22
CA LEU A 40 -11.23 -5.36 5.18
C LEU A 40 -12.73 -5.62 5.25
N GLN A 41 -13.14 -6.89 5.43
CA GLN A 41 -14.55 -7.25 5.61
C GLN A 41 -15.15 -6.57 6.85
N LYS A 42 -14.38 -6.48 7.94
CA LYS A 42 -14.77 -5.78 9.16
C LYS A 42 -14.72 -4.25 9.04
N GLY A 43 -14.29 -3.70 7.91
CA GLY A 43 -14.15 -2.26 7.70
C GLY A 43 -13.03 -1.60 8.51
N GLN A 44 -12.09 -2.38 9.05
CA GLN A 44 -10.97 -1.87 9.85
C GLN A 44 -9.90 -1.16 9.01
N ILE A 45 -9.88 -1.45 7.69
CA ILE A 45 -9.00 -0.83 6.72
C ILE A 45 -9.85 -0.16 5.66
N PRO A 46 -9.75 1.17 5.47
CA PRO A 46 -10.51 1.86 4.45
C PRO A 46 -10.08 1.40 3.05
N THR A 47 -11.07 1.10 2.21
CA THR A 47 -10.87 0.66 0.82
C THR A 47 -11.66 1.53 -0.14
N HIS A 48 -11.18 1.58 -1.38
CA HIS A 48 -11.88 2.24 -2.46
C HIS A 48 -11.99 1.29 -3.65
N LYS A 49 -13.13 1.33 -4.34
CA LYS A 49 -13.28 0.62 -5.62
C LYS A 49 -12.74 1.50 -6.74
N ARG A 50 -11.81 0.95 -7.53
CA ARG A 50 -11.26 1.60 -8.72
C ARG A 50 -11.38 0.64 -9.89
N ASN A 51 -12.15 1.01 -10.92
CA ASN A 51 -12.43 0.16 -12.09
C ASN A 51 -12.90 -1.26 -11.70
N GLY A 52 -13.82 -1.35 -10.73
CA GLY A 52 -14.36 -2.63 -10.25
C GLY A 52 -13.42 -3.43 -9.32
N ARG A 53 -12.19 -2.98 -9.08
CA ARG A 53 -11.24 -3.63 -8.17
C ARG A 53 -11.23 -2.97 -6.82
N THR A 54 -11.22 -3.76 -5.75
CA THR A 54 -10.97 -3.26 -4.40
C THR A 54 -9.50 -2.89 -4.28
N VAL A 55 -9.26 -1.64 -3.93
CA VAL A 55 -7.93 -1.05 -3.83
C VAL A 55 -7.74 -0.50 -2.42
N VAL A 56 -6.59 -0.83 -1.83
CA VAL A 56 -6.19 -0.29 -0.54
C VAL A 56 -5.15 0.81 -0.77
N SER A 57 -5.35 1.96 -0.15
CA SER A 57 -4.37 3.04 -0.22
C SER A 57 -3.17 2.74 0.67
N GLN A 58 -2.01 3.28 0.31
CA GLN A 58 -0.80 3.09 1.10
C GLN A 58 -0.92 3.69 2.52
N GLY A 59 -1.63 4.83 2.66
CA GLY A 59 -1.91 5.43 3.96
C GLY A 59 -2.75 4.52 4.86
N ALA A 60 -3.82 3.93 4.31
CA ALA A 60 -4.66 2.98 5.04
C ALA A 60 -3.89 1.76 5.58
N LEU A 61 -2.91 1.27 4.81
CA LEU A 61 -2.03 0.18 5.25
C LEU A 61 -1.12 0.62 6.40
N LEU A 62 -0.53 1.82 6.33
CA LEU A 62 0.34 2.34 7.38
C LEU A 62 -0.42 2.57 8.69
N ASP A 63 -1.63 3.11 8.62
CA ASP A 63 -2.49 3.33 9.78
C ASP A 63 -2.88 1.99 10.43
N TYR A 64 -3.25 1.00 9.62
CA TYR A 64 -3.54 -0.34 10.13
C TYR A 64 -2.32 -0.99 10.78
N ARG A 65 -1.12 -0.85 10.18
CA ARG A 65 0.13 -1.34 10.75
C ARG A 65 0.42 -0.73 12.12
N ALA A 66 0.19 0.58 12.28
CA ALA A 66 0.37 1.27 13.55
C ALA A 66 -0.59 0.72 14.62
N ARG A 67 -1.87 0.46 14.25
CA ARG A 67 -2.86 -0.13 15.17
C ARG A 67 -2.49 -1.54 15.62
N ILE A 68 -2.10 -2.43 14.70
CA ILE A 68 -1.76 -3.82 15.07
C ILE A 68 -0.47 -3.92 15.90
N ARG A 69 0.48 -2.99 15.72
CA ARG A 69 1.68 -2.89 16.57
C ARG A 69 1.39 -2.41 17.99
N HIS A 70 0.28 -1.73 18.19
CA HIS A 70 -0.16 -1.29 19.51
C HIS A 70 -0.95 -2.38 20.26
N LEU A 71 -1.35 -3.45 19.57
CA LEU A 71 -2.06 -4.60 20.15
C LEU A 71 -1.13 -5.77 20.52
N SER A 72 0.15 -5.70 20.15
CA SER A 72 1.17 -6.74 20.39
C SER A 72 1.96 -6.50 21.66
#